data_AF-A0A4Y9SG28-F1
#
_entry.id   AF-A0A4Y9SG28-F1
#
_cell.length_a   1.000
_cell.length_b   1.000
_cell.length_c   1.000
_cell.angle_alpha   90.00
_cell.angle_beta   90.00
_cell.angle_gamma   90.00
#
_symmetry.space_group_name_H-M   'P 1'
#
loop_
_entity.id
_entity.type
_entity.pdbx_description
1 polymer ?
#
loop_
_entity_poly.entity_id
_entity_poly.type
_entity_poly.pdbx_seq_one_letter_code
_entity_poly.pdbx_strand_id
1 'polypeptide(L)' 'RRLVEHAMRTSAAADRQRTARDAAYRFMTALAGDQPHYEDALRALYAGDHVRLAGLICGWPADVQTQVAALLSSGREQM' A
#
# COMPACT_ATOMS: atom_id res chain seq x y z
N ARG A 1 27.31 -6.64 24.32
CA ARG A 1 25.93 -6.56 23.81
C ARG A 1 25.97 -6.00 22.39
N ARG A 2 25.93 -6.85 21.35
CA ARG A 2 26.00 -6.49 19.90
C ARG A 2 25.22 -7.50 19.05
N LEU A 3 23.91 -7.62 19.27
CA LEU A 3 23.02 -8.49 18.47
C LEU A 3 21.66 -7.83 18.13
N VAL A 4 21.47 -6.55 18.45
CA VAL A 4 20.14 -5.91 18.33
C VAL A 4 20.04 -5.00 17.08
N GLU A 5 21.15 -4.59 16.49
CA GLU A 5 21.14 -3.58 15.42
C GLU A 5 20.72 -4.14 14.05
N HIS A 6 20.84 -5.46 13.84
CA HIS A 6 20.47 -6.08 12.56
C HIS A 6 18.99 -6.51 12.50
N ALA A 7 18.40 -6.88 13.64
CA ALA A 7 16.98 -7.23 13.71
C ALA A 7 16.07 -6.00 13.55
N MET A 8 16.48 -4.83 14.06
CA MET A 8 15.67 -3.60 13.99
C MET A 8 15.52 -3.02 12.59
N ARG A 9 16.53 -3.19 11.72
CA ARG A 9 16.48 -2.61 10.37
C ARG A 9 15.46 -3.33 9.49
N THR A 10 15.36 -4.66 9.63
CA THR A 10 14.39 -5.48 8.89
C THR A 10 12.97 -5.25 9.39
N SER A 11 12.77 -5.12 10.71
CA SER A 11 11.45 -4.82 11.26
C SER A 11 10.97 -3.41 10.89
N ALA A 12 11.85 -2.40 10.89
CA ALA A 12 11.48 -1.04 10.48
C ALA A 12 11.02 -0.95 9.00
N ALA A 13 11.67 -1.68 8.10
CA ALA A 13 11.26 -1.72 6.69
C ALA A 13 9.90 -2.44 6.49
N ALA A 14 9.69 -3.56 7.19
CA ALA A 14 8.43 -4.28 7.17
C ALA A 14 7.28 -3.48 7.80
N ASP A 15 7.57 -2.73 8.86
CA ASP A 15 6.60 -1.88 9.56
C ASP A 15 6.18 -0.67 8.71
N ARG A 16 7.12 -0.03 8.00
CA ARG A 16 6.81 1.04 7.06
C ARG A 16 5.96 0.56 5.90
N GLN A 17 6.27 -0.61 5.34
CA GLN A 17 5.46 -1.18 4.27
C GLN A 17 4.07 -1.58 4.76
N ARG A 18 3.95 -2.07 6.00
CA ARG A 18 2.66 -2.32 6.64
C ARG A 18 1.86 -1.01 6.80
N THR A 19 2.50 0.05 7.28
CA THR A 19 1.87 1.37 7.46
C THR A 19 1.40 1.97 6.14
N ALA A 20 2.21 1.89 5.09
CA ALA A 20 1.84 2.34 3.75
C ALA A 20 0.63 1.57 3.18
N ARG A 21 0.60 0.24 3.38
CA ARG A 21 -0.54 -0.59 2.99
C ARG A 21 -1.80 -0.24 3.79
N ASP A 22 -1.67 0.00 5.09
CA ASP A 22 -2.81 0.39 5.94
C ASP A 22 -3.37 1.76 5.54
N ALA A 23 -2.50 2.72 5.22
CA ALA A 23 -2.92 4.02 4.72
C ALA A 23 -3.63 3.92 3.36
N ALA A 24 -3.08 3.14 2.43
CA ALA A 24 -3.71 2.86 1.14
C ALA A 24 -5.06 2.14 1.32
N TYR A 25 -5.15 1.17 2.24
CA TYR A 25 -6.40 0.50 2.58
C TYR A 25 -7.45 1.50 3.08
N ARG A 26 -7.17 2.29 4.12
CA ARG A 26 -8.12 3.26 4.66
C ARG A 26 -8.60 4.26 3.61
N PHE A 27 -7.68 4.73 2.77
CA PHE A 27 -8.00 5.62 1.66
C PHE A 27 -8.93 4.97 0.65
N MET A 28 -8.63 3.74 0.23
CA MET A 28 -9.49 2.98 -0.69
C MET A 28 -10.85 2.65 -0.07
N THR A 29 -10.92 2.31 1.23
CA THR A 29 -12.20 2.07 1.91
C THR A 29 -13.07 3.32 1.94
N ALA A 30 -12.47 4.49 2.19
CA ALA A 30 -13.20 5.75 2.29
C ALA A 30 -13.68 6.28 0.93
N LEU A 31 -12.90 6.09 -0.13
CA LEU A 31 -13.19 6.67 -1.46
C LEU A 31 -13.74 5.68 -2.48
N ALA A 32 -13.45 4.39 -2.31
CA ALA A 32 -13.76 3.35 -3.29
C ALA A 32 -14.51 2.16 -2.68
N GLY A 33 -15.11 2.32 -1.50
CA GLY A 33 -15.93 1.29 -0.85
C GLY A 33 -17.16 0.85 -1.65
N ASP A 34 -17.63 1.67 -2.60
CA ASP A 34 -18.74 1.36 -3.51
C ASP A 34 -18.27 1.02 -4.94
N GLN A 35 -16.95 1.06 -5.18
CA GLN A 35 -16.42 0.86 -6.52
C GLN A 35 -16.27 -0.62 -6.85
N PRO A 36 -16.46 -1.00 -8.13
CA PRO A 36 -16.22 -2.36 -8.58
C PRO A 36 -14.75 -2.73 -8.38
N HIS A 37 -14.51 -4.02 -8.10
CA HIS A 37 -13.18 -4.61 -7.90
C HIS A 37 -12.43 -4.20 -6.63
N TYR A 38 -13.10 -3.61 -5.65
CA TYR A 38 -12.51 -3.24 -4.36
C TYR A 38 -11.82 -4.42 -3.62
N GLU A 39 -12.46 -5.59 -3.54
CA GLU A 39 -11.89 -6.77 -2.87
C GLU A 39 -10.65 -7.33 -3.58
N ASP A 40 -10.67 -7.35 -4.92
CA ASP A 40 -9.52 -7.74 -5.73
C ASP A 40 -8.38 -6.74 -5.60
N ALA A 41 -8.68 -5.43 -5.53
CA ALA A 41 -7.68 -4.38 -5.35
C ALA A 41 -6.99 -4.53 -4.00
N LEU A 42 -7.76 -4.82 -2.95
CA LEU A 42 -7.22 -5.16 -1.63
C LEU A 42 -6.29 -6.37 -1.67
N ARG A 43 -6.70 -7.43 -2.37
CA ARG A 43 -5.87 -8.63 -2.51
C ARG A 43 -4.56 -8.32 -3.23
N ALA A 44 -4.60 -7.53 -4.29
CA ALA A 44 -3.40 -7.09 -5.02
C ALA A 44 -2.49 -6.19 -4.14
N LEU A 45 -3.07 -5.29 -3.34
CA LEU A 45 -2.34 -4.44 -2.39
C LEU A 45 -1.54 -5.26 -1.37
N TYR A 46 -2.18 -6.25 -0.75
CA TYR A 46 -1.52 -7.12 0.24
C TYR A 46 -0.54 -8.11 -0.39
N ALA A 47 -0.80 -8.56 -1.62
CA ALA A 47 0.13 -9.38 -2.40
C ALA A 47 1.37 -8.59 -2.88
N GLY A 48 1.32 -7.24 -2.84
CA GLY A 48 2.38 -6.39 -3.39
C GLY A 48 2.38 -6.35 -4.93
N ASP A 49 1.24 -6.69 -5.55
CA ASP A 49 1.09 -6.84 -6.98
C ASP A 49 0.57 -5.55 -7.61
N HIS A 50 1.48 -4.60 -7.80
CA HIS A 50 1.17 -3.25 -8.29
C HIS A 50 0.56 -3.25 -9.69
N VAL A 51 0.94 -4.19 -10.56
CA VAL A 51 0.42 -4.31 -11.93
C VAL A 51 -1.05 -4.73 -11.89
N ARG A 52 -1.37 -5.76 -11.10
CA ARG A 52 -2.75 -6.21 -10.91
C ARG A 52 -3.60 -5.12 -10.27
N LEU A 53 -3.07 -4.43 -9.25
CA LEU A 53 -3.73 -3.30 -8.61
C LEU A 53 -4.09 -2.20 -9.62
N ALA A 54 -3.13 -1.76 -10.44
CA ALA A 54 -3.32 -0.73 -11.46
C ALA A 54 -4.43 -1.10 -12.46
N GLY A 55 -4.51 -2.37 -12.87
CA GLY A 55 -5.59 -2.85 -13.74
C GLY A 55 -6.98 -2.79 -13.08
N LEU A 56 -7.05 -3.09 -11.78
CA LEU A 56 -8.32 -3.11 -11.02
C LEU A 56 -8.82 -1.69 -10.72
N ILE A 57 -7.91 -0.75 -10.43
CA ILE A 57 -8.22 0.66 -10.18
C ILE A 57 -8.27 1.50 -11.46
N CYS A 58 -8.09 0.90 -12.64
CA CYS A 58 -8.09 1.62 -13.92
C CYS A 58 -9.44 2.33 -14.18
N GLY A 59 -10.55 1.73 -13.71
CA GLY A 59 -11.88 2.35 -13.76
C GLY A 59 -12.17 3.36 -12.65
N TRP A 60 -11.23 3.59 -11.73
CA TRP A 60 -11.37 4.53 -10.62
C TRP A 60 -10.82 5.91 -11.02
N PRO A 61 -11.18 6.98 -10.28
CA PRO A 61 -10.69 8.32 -10.56
C PRO A 61 -9.16 8.36 -10.57
N ALA A 62 -8.57 9.07 -11.53
CA ALA A 62 -7.10 9.19 -11.66
C ALA A 62 -6.42 9.72 -10.38
N ASP A 63 -7.13 10.55 -9.61
CA ASP A 63 -6.67 11.07 -8.32
C ASP A 63 -6.47 9.94 -7.30
N VAL A 64 -7.39 8.97 -7.27
CA VAL A 64 -7.33 7.79 -6.40
C VAL A 64 -6.16 6.90 -6.80
N GLN A 65 -5.95 6.68 -8.10
CA GLN A 65 -4.84 5.86 -8.60
C GLN A 65 -3.48 6.45 -8.22
N THR A 66 -3.33 7.76 -8.42
CA THR A 66 -2.12 8.51 -8.08
C THR A 66 -1.85 8.46 -6.58
N GLN A 67 -2.88 8.68 -5.75
CA GLN A 67 -2.72 8.68 -4.30
C GLN A 67 -2.37 7.29 -3.76
N VAL A 68 -2.98 6.22 -4.29
CA VAL A 68 -2.64 4.84 -3.90
C VAL A 68 -1.19 4.52 -4.26
N ALA A 69 -0.72 4.91 -5.44
CA ALA A 69 0.67 4.75 -5.84
C ALA A 69 1.64 5.57 -4.95
N ALA A 70 1.26 6.80 -4.60
CA ALA A 70 2.05 7.66 -3.72
C ALA A 70 2.16 7.07 -2.30
N LEU A 71 1.06 6.56 -1.72
CA LEU A 71 1.05 5.92 -0.41
C LEU A 71 1.92 4.65 -0.37
N LEU A 72 1.87 3.85 -1.43
CA LEU A 72 2.69 2.65 -1.56
C LEU A 72 4.19 2.98 -1.73
N SER A 73 4.49 4.11 -2.37
CA SER A 73 5.85 4.60 -2.56
C SER A 73 6.41 5.28 -1.30
N SER A 74 5.57 5.98 -0.53
CA SER A 74 6.00 6.69 0.69
C SER A 74 6.38 5.75 1.84
N GLY A 75 5.88 4.50 1.84
CA GLY A 75 6.41 3.44 2.72
C GLY A 75 7.88 3.09 2.46
N ARG A 76 8.46 3.55 1.35
CA ARG A 76 9.86 3.35 0.96
C ARG A 76 10.74 4.54 1.34
N GLU A 77 10.15 5.70 1.63
CA GLU A 77 10.81 7.00 1.76
C GLU A 77 10.38 7.73 3.04
N GLN A 78 10.79 7.23 4.20
CA GLN A 78 10.93 8.06 5.39
C GLN A 78 12.26 7.70 6.05
N MET A 79 13.25 8.56 5.81
CA MET A 79 14.60 8.50 6.35
C MET A 79 14.88 9.79 7.11
#